data_AF-A0A534LN76-F1
#
_entry.id   AF-A0A534LN76-F1
#
_cell.length_a   1.000
_cell.length_b   1.000
_cell.length_c   1.000
_cell.angle_alpha   90.00
_cell.angle_beta   90.00
_cell.angle_gamma   90.00
#
_symmetry.space_group_name_H-M   'P 1'
#
loop_
_entity.id
_entity.type
_entity.pdbx_description
1 polymer ?
#
loop_
_entity_poly.entity_id
_entity_poly.type
_entity_poly.pdbx_seq_one_letter_code
_entity_poly.pdbx_strand_id
1 'polypeptide(L)' 'MEGARILVTGGAGFIGSHLVEHLVARNEVTVIDDLSTGTLRNLGRARGRV' A
#
# COMPACT_ATOMS: atom_id res chain seq x y z
N MET A 1 4.52 -13.35 -4.88
CA MET A 1 4.25 -13.79 -3.50
C MET A 1 2.75 -13.95 -3.37
N GLU A 2 2.29 -15.01 -2.70
CA GLU A 2 0.87 -15.31 -2.54
C GLU A 2 0.62 -15.76 -1.10
N GLY A 3 -0.44 -15.25 -0.48
CA GLY A 3 -0.81 -15.54 0.90
C GLY A 3 0.15 -14.97 1.96
N ALA A 4 1.05 -14.04 1.59
CA ALA A 4 2.02 -13.47 2.53
C ALA A 4 1.44 -12.32 3.37
N ARG A 5 2.07 -12.05 4.51
CA ARG A 5 1.90 -10.82 5.30
C ARG A 5 3.02 -9.85 4.97
N ILE A 6 2.68 -8.66 4.50
CA ILE A 6 3.65 -7.70 3.98
C ILE A 6 3.44 -6.34 4.64
N LEU A 7 4.51 -5.77 5.20
CA LEU A 7 4.56 -4.39 5.65
C LEU A 7 5.17 -3.53 4.53
N VAL A 8 4.44 -2.50 4.08
CA VAL A 8 4.94 -1.50 3.13
C VAL A 8 5.09 -0.16 3.84
N THR A 9 6.32 0.33 3.92
CA THR A 9 6.61 1.69 4.37
C THR A 9 6.60 2.65 3.18
N GLY A 10 6.10 3.88 3.36
CA GLY A 10 5.99 4.84 2.26
C GLY A 10 4.91 4.48 1.22
N GLY A 11 3.92 3.66 1.61
CA GLY A 11 2.90 3.12 0.71
C GLY A 11 1.90 4.15 0.16
N ALA A 12 1.84 5.37 0.71
CA ALA A 12 1.04 6.47 0.16
C ALA A 12 1.84 7.37 -0.80
N GLY A 13 3.12 7.09 -1.04
CA GLY A 13 3.95 7.75 -2.05
C GLY A 13 3.65 7.29 -3.49
N PHE A 14 4.35 7.88 -4.47
CA PHE A 14 4.17 7.55 -5.90
C PHE A 14 4.39 6.07 -6.19
N ILE A 15 5.57 5.54 -5.88
CA ILE A 15 5.90 4.13 -6.14
C ILE A 15 5.17 3.21 -5.16
N GLY A 16 5.14 3.58 -3.87
CA GLY A 16 4.56 2.76 -2.81
C GLY A 16 3.09 2.45 -3.06
N SER A 17 2.30 3.41 -3.55
CA SER A 17 0.87 3.20 -3.80
C SER A 17 0.59 2.22 -4.92
N HIS A 18 1.37 2.26 -6.00
CA HIS A 18 1.30 1.26 -7.07
C HIS A 18 1.75 -0.12 -6.59
N LEU A 19 2.80 -0.20 -5.77
CA LEU A 19 3.23 -1.47 -5.17
C LEU A 19 2.13 -2.07 -4.29
N VAL A 20 1.53 -1.26 -3.42
CA VAL A 20 0.42 -1.66 -2.55
C VAL A 20 -0.76 -2.16 -3.39
N GLU A 21 -1.16 -1.44 -4.44
CA GLU A 21 -2.25 -1.83 -5.35
C GLU A 21 -2.05 -3.25 -5.92
N HIS A 22 -0.82 -3.61 -6.27
CA HIS A 22 -0.53 -4.94 -6.81
C HIS A 22 -0.46 -6.02 -5.72
N LEU A 23 0.10 -5.70 -4.54
CA LEU A 23 0.31 -6.68 -3.48
C LEU A 23 -1.00 -7.11 -2.80
N VAL A 24 -1.94 -6.18 -2.59
CA VAL A 24 -3.24 -6.46 -1.93
C VAL A 24 -4.13 -7.44 -2.70
N ALA A 25 -3.81 -7.71 -3.98
CA ALA A 25 -4.52 -8.67 -4.79
C ALA A 25 -4.42 -10.11 -4.26
N ARG A 26 -3.31 -10.45 -3.58
CA ARG A 26 -2.96 -11.83 -3.23
C ARG A 26 -2.36 -11.96 -1.82
N ASN A 27 -2.27 -10.87 -1.07
CA ASN A 27 -1.54 -10.81 0.20
C ASN A 27 -2.29 -9.94 1.22
N GLU A 28 -2.00 -10.16 2.50
CA GLU A 28 -2.40 -9.27 3.60
C GLU A 28 -1.33 -8.18 3.72
N VAL A 29 -1.72 -6.92 3.47
CA VAL A 29 -0.78 -5.80 3.38
C VAL A 29 -1.12 -4.78 4.46
N THR A 30 -0.12 -4.37 5.23
CA THR A 30 -0.19 -3.24 6.15
C THR A 30 0.67 -2.10 5.62
N VAL A 31 0.15 -0.88 5.63
CA VAL A 31 0.89 0.31 5.17
C VAL A 31 1.22 1.21 6.34
N ILE A 32 2.49 1.65 6.42
CA ILE A 32 2.94 2.73 7.32
C ILE A 32 3.47 3.86 6.46
N ASP A 33 2.88 5.03 6.60
CA ASP A 33 3.27 6.23 5.86
C ASP A 33 3.01 7.47 6.72
N ASP A 34 3.96 8.38 6.76
CA ASP A 34 3.87 9.63 7.53
C ASP A 34 3.22 10.78 6.75
N LEU A 35 2.90 10.55 5.47
CA LEU A 35 2.29 11.49 4.55
C LEU A 35 3.11 12.76 4.32
N SER A 36 4.43 12.72 4.54
CA SER A 36 5.35 13.86 4.33
C SER A 36 5.33 14.37 2.89
N THR A 37 5.25 13.47 1.91
CA THR A 37 5.13 13.77 0.47
C THR A 37 4.01 12.99 -0.23
N GLY A 38 3.53 11.93 0.41
CA GLY A 38 2.44 11.08 -0.07
C GLY A 38 1.05 11.65 0.24
N THR A 39 0.02 10.99 -0.28
CA THR A 39 -1.36 11.31 0.07
C THR A 39 -2.22 10.06 0.10
N LEU A 40 -3.18 9.99 1.02
CA LEU A 40 -4.15 8.89 1.09
C LEU A 40 -4.97 8.72 -0.20
N ARG A 41 -5.02 9.75 -1.07
CA ARG A 41 -5.62 9.63 -2.41
C ARG A 41 -4.87 8.62 -3.29
N ASN A 42 -3.55 8.50 -3.15
CA ASN A 42 -2.74 7.57 -3.93
C ASN A 42 -3.12 6.11 -3.62
N LEU A 43 -3.56 5.83 -2.40
CA LEU A 43 -4.07 4.51 -2.00
C LEU A 43 -5.52 4.24 -2.44
N GLY A 44 -6.18 5.13 -3.18
CA GLY A 44 -7.63 5.06 -3.43
C GLY A 44 -8.15 3.69 -3.91
N ARG A 45 -7.37 2.96 -4.72
CA ARG A 45 -7.72 1.62 -5.21
C ARG A 45 -7.49 0.49 -4.21
N ALA A 46 -6.68 0.74 -3.18
CA ALA A 46 -6.28 -0.22 -2.16
C ALA A 46 -6.80 0.10 -0.74
N ARG A 47 -7.38 1.29 -0.49
CA ARG A 47 -7.69 1.83 0.85
C ARG A 47 -8.68 1.00 1.69
N GLY A 48 -9.49 0.15 1.07
CA GLY A 48 -10.37 -0.80 1.76
C GLY A 48 -9.80 -2.23 1.87
N ARG A 49 -8.52 -2.40 1.51
CA ARG A 49 -7.83 -3.69 1.38
C ARG A 49 -6.46 -3.70 2.08
N VAL A 50 -6.13 -2.62 2.78
CA VAL A 50 -4.93 -2.41 3.60
C VAL A 50 -5.29 -1.92 4.98
#